data_AF-A0A177ENS4-F1
#
_entry.id   AF-A0A177ENS4-F1
#
_cell.length_a   1.000
_cell.length_b   1.000
_cell.length_c   1.000
_cell.angle_alpha   90.00
_cell.angle_beta   90.00
_cell.angle_gamma   90.00
#
_symmetry.space_group_name_H-M   'P 1'
#
loop_
_entity.id
_entity.type
_entity.pdbx_description
1 polymer ?
#
loop_
_entity_poly.entity_id
_entity_poly.type
_entity_poly.pdbx_seq_one_letter_code
_entity_poly.pdbx_strand_id
1 'polypeptide(L)'
;MARVPFEEKTNEERVEVPMGKKQTKDERESVLDYLLMMKKQTLNYNLKYDLTLCMEILQGKENIEVKELKEAVIDLSEENEKLVKECDNLQMKILNNTQ
;
A
#
# COMPACT_ATOMS: atom_id res chain seq x y z
N MET A 1 13.12 -29.09 36.96
CA MET A 1 13.12 -29.02 35.49
C MET A 1 14.21 -28.05 35.07
N ALA A 2 15.23 -28.52 34.35
CA ALA A 2 16.32 -27.67 33.90
C ALA A 2 15.85 -26.79 32.72
N ARG A 3 16.14 -25.48 32.76
CA ARG A 3 15.88 -24.57 31.64
C ARG A 3 16.86 -24.91 30.51
N VAL A 4 16.31 -25.27 29.34
CA VAL A 4 17.09 -25.39 28.11
C VAL A 4 17.42 -23.97 27.62
N PRO A 5 18.69 -23.62 27.37
CA PRO A 5 19.04 -22.34 26.78
C PRO A 5 18.46 -22.24 25.37
N PHE A 6 17.80 -21.11 25.06
CA PHE A 6 17.40 -20.79 23.70
C PHE A 6 18.65 -20.26 22.96
N GLU A 7 19.25 -21.10 22.12
CA GLU A 7 20.27 -20.63 21.19
C GLU A 7 19.60 -19.82 20.08
N GLU A 8 19.78 -18.51 20.16
CA GLU A 8 19.40 -17.56 19.11
C GLU A 8 20.18 -17.91 17.84
N LYS A 9 19.52 -18.55 16.86
CA LYS A 9 20.04 -18.69 15.51
C LYS A 9 19.88 -17.34 14.80
N THR A 10 20.70 -16.38 15.19
CA THR A 10 20.88 -15.14 14.44
C THR A 10 21.34 -15.54 13.05
N ASN A 11 20.51 -15.24 12.05
CA ASN A 11 20.74 -15.60 10.66
C ASN A 11 22.20 -15.33 10.27
N GLU A 12 22.91 -16.36 9.81
CA GLU A 12 24.25 -16.22 9.25
C GLU A 12 24.22 -15.11 8.19
N GLU A 13 25.15 -14.16 8.31
CA GLU A 13 25.32 -13.03 7.42
C GLU A 13 25.47 -13.56 5.99
N ARG A 14 24.44 -13.36 5.16
CA ARG A 14 24.43 -13.86 3.79
C ARG A 14 25.55 -13.14 3.04
N VAL A 15 26.62 -13.87 2.73
CA VAL A 15 27.71 -13.41 1.86
C VAL A 15 27.09 -12.90 0.56
N GLU A 16 27.16 -11.60 0.32
CA GLU A 16 26.69 -10.98 -0.91
C GLU A 16 27.53 -11.49 -2.08
N VAL A 17 26.99 -12.45 -2.82
CA VAL A 17 27.56 -12.86 -4.10
C VAL A 17 27.36 -11.67 -5.05
N PRO A 18 28.41 -11.10 -5.66
CA PRO A 18 28.25 -10.00 -6.60
C PRO A 18 27.60 -10.57 -7.86
N MET A 19 26.28 -10.48 -7.95
CA MET A 19 25.57 -10.70 -9.20
C MET A 19 26.02 -9.62 -10.17
N GLY A 20 26.90 -10.01 -11.09
CA GLY A 20 27.40 -9.16 -12.16
C GLY A 20 26.23 -8.47 -12.87
N LYS A 21 26.36 -7.16 -13.04
CA LYS A 21 25.44 -6.30 -13.79
C LYS A 21 25.30 -6.83 -15.22
N LYS A 22 24.36 -7.74 -15.45
CA LYS A 22 23.88 -8.09 -16.78
C LYS A 22 22.82 -7.07 -17.17
N GLN A 23 23.02 -6.52 -18.36
CA GLN A 23 22.18 -5.51 -19.03
C GLN A 23 20.69 -5.67 -18.69
N THR A 24 20.19 -4.81 -17.81
CA THR A 24 18.78 -4.71 -17.42
C THR A 24 18.00 -4.09 -18.56
N LYS A 25 17.61 -4.90 -19.54
CA LYS A 25 16.26 -4.73 -20.11
C LYS A 25 15.33 -4.98 -18.93
N ASP A 26 14.55 -3.99 -18.54
CA ASP A 26 13.83 -3.95 -17.27
C ASP A 26 13.05 -5.26 -17.06
N GLU A 27 13.50 -6.11 -16.15
CA GLU A 27 12.93 -7.45 -15.94
C GLU A 27 11.43 -7.35 -15.68
N ARG A 28 11.00 -6.25 -15.04
CA ARG A 28 9.62 -5.87 -14.85
C ARG A 28 8.84 -5.72 -16.15
N GLU A 29 9.41 -5.05 -17.16
CA GLU A 29 8.78 -4.90 -18.48
C GLU A 29 8.61 -6.27 -19.15
N SER A 30 9.63 -7.13 -19.08
CA SER A 30 9.55 -8.47 -19.66
C SER A 30 8.45 -9.33 -19.01
N VAL A 31 8.26 -9.19 -17.70
CA VAL A 31 7.19 -9.89 -16.96
C VAL A 31 5.82 -9.33 -17.34
N LEU A 32 5.69 -8.00 -17.44
CA LEU A 32 4.44 -7.36 -17.86
C LEU A 32 4.01 -7.77 -19.27
N ASP A 33 4.95 -7.84 -20.21
CA ASP A 33 4.70 -8.30 -21.58
C ASP A 33 4.21 -9.76 -21.60
N TYR A 34 4.84 -10.63 -20.80
CA TYR A 34 4.42 -12.02 -20.66
C TYR A 34 2.99 -12.15 -20.09
N LEU A 35 2.68 -11.43 -19.01
CA LEU A 35 1.35 -11.45 -18.40
C LEU A 35 0.28 -10.92 -19.37
N LEU A 36 0.60 -9.88 -20.14
CA LEU A 36 -0.29 -9.34 -21.16
C LEU A 36 -0.54 -10.36 -22.28
N MET A 37 0.49 -11.07 -22.73
CA MET A 37 0.37 -12.14 -23.72
C MET A 37 -0.56 -13.26 -23.21
N MET A 38 -0.33 -13.73 -21.99
CA MET A 38 -1.15 -14.77 -21.36
C MET A 38 -2.61 -14.35 -21.22
N LYS A 39 -2.86 -13.10 -20.84
CA LYS A 39 -4.22 -12.53 -20.70
C LYS A 39 -4.96 -12.50 -22.04
N LYS A 40 -4.26 -12.23 -23.15
CA LYS A 40 -4.84 -12.23 -24.50
C LYS A 40 -5.17 -13.64 -25.00
N GLN A 41 -4.35 -14.63 -24.64
CA GLN A 41 -4.49 -16.01 -25.12
C GLN A 41 -5.51 -16.83 -24.34
N THR A 42 -5.71 -16.54 -23.05
CA THR A 42 -6.66 -17.28 -22.23
C THR A 42 -8.12 -16.91 -22.55
N LEU A 43 -9.00 -17.90 -22.54
CA LEU A 43 -10.46 -17.72 -22.55
C LEU A 43 -11.07 -17.82 -21.15
N ASN A 44 -10.30 -18.25 -20.15
CA ASN A 44 -10.76 -18.38 -18.78
C ASN A 44 -10.87 -16.99 -18.11
N TYR A 45 -12.09 -16.62 -17.71
CA TYR A 45 -12.39 -15.33 -17.10
C TYR A 45 -11.69 -15.12 -15.75
N ASN A 46 -11.60 -16.16 -14.92
CA ASN A 46 -10.91 -16.07 -13.62
C ASN A 46 -9.41 -15.80 -13.83
N LEU A 47 -8.78 -16.52 -14.77
CA LEU A 47 -7.37 -16.28 -15.09
C LEU A 47 -7.15 -14.88 -15.69
N LYS A 48 -8.07 -14.36 -16.51
CA LYS A 48 -7.99 -12.96 -17.00
C LYS A 48 -8.03 -11.95 -15.87
N TYR A 49 -8.87 -12.18 -14.86
CA TYR A 49 -8.98 -11.34 -13.68
C TYR A 49 -7.66 -11.36 -12.89
N ASP A 50 -7.16 -12.55 -12.55
CA ASP A 50 -5.91 -12.72 -11.78
C ASP A 50 -4.71 -12.08 -12.50
N LEU A 51 -4.60 -12.26 -13.82
CA LEU A 51 -3.54 -11.64 -14.62
C LEU A 51 -3.64 -10.10 -14.63
N THR A 52 -4.86 -9.55 -14.62
CA THR A 52 -5.07 -8.10 -14.54
C THR A 52 -4.60 -7.57 -13.20
N LEU A 53 -4.95 -8.24 -12.10
CA LEU A 53 -4.54 -7.86 -10.77
C LEU A 53 -3.01 -7.94 -10.60
N CYS A 54 -2.37 -9.01 -11.08
CA CYS A 54 -0.91 -9.13 -11.07
C CYS A 54 -0.23 -7.99 -11.84
N MET A 55 -0.77 -7.59 -12.99
CA MET A 55 -0.23 -6.46 -13.76
C MET A 55 -0.39 -5.13 -13.01
N GLU A 56 -1.51 -4.90 -12.33
CA GLU A 56 -1.73 -3.69 -11.52
C GLU A 56 -0.76 -3.59 -10.35
N ILE A 57 -0.57 -4.70 -9.62
CA ILE A 57 0.40 -4.81 -8.53
C ILE A 57 1.81 -4.53 -9.04
N LEU A 58 2.22 -5.18 -10.13
CA LEU A 58 3.55 -4.97 -10.73
C LEU A 58 3.75 -3.55 -11.26
N GLN A 59 2.69 -2.88 -11.72
CA GLN A 59 2.73 -1.47 -12.14
C GLN A 59 2.80 -0.50 -10.96
N GLY A 60 2.62 -0.98 -9.72
CA GLY A 60 2.54 -0.14 -8.54
C GLY A 60 1.31 0.76 -8.55
N LYS A 61 0.25 0.35 -9.25
CA LYS A 61 -1.03 1.04 -9.17
C LYS A 61 -1.53 0.90 -7.75
N GLU A 62 -1.83 2.04 -7.13
CA GLU A 62 -2.44 2.06 -5.81
C GLU A 62 -3.72 1.23 -5.83
N ASN A 63 -3.90 0.37 -4.82
CA ASN A 63 -5.14 -0.35 -4.65
C ASN A 63 -6.28 0.68 -4.55
N ILE A 64 -7.28 0.54 -5.42
CA ILE A 64 -8.40 1.47 -5.50
C ILE A 64 -9.10 1.63 -4.14
N GLU A 65 -9.23 0.57 -3.35
CA GLU A 65 -9.82 0.60 -2.01
C GLU A 65 -8.98 1.44 -1.05
N VAL A 66 -7.65 1.38 -1.17
CA VAL A 66 -6.73 2.18 -0.36
C VAL A 66 -6.81 3.66 -0.76
N LYS A 67 -6.93 3.94 -2.06
CA LYS A 67 -7.10 5.30 -2.56
C LYS A 67 -8.42 5.90 -2.07
N GLU A 68 -9.52 5.19 -2.26
CA GLU A 68 -10.85 5.62 -1.83
C GLU A 68 -10.91 5.84 -0.32
N LEU A 69 -10.28 4.95 0.47
CA LEU A 69 -10.18 5.12 1.91
C LEU A 69 -9.37 6.36 2.30
N LYS A 70 -8.26 6.65 1.62
CA LYS A 70 -7.47 7.86 1.87
C LYS A 70 -8.27 9.12 1.60
N GLU A 71 -9.01 9.17 0.50
CA GLU A 71 -9.87 10.30 0.15
C GLU A 71 -10.94 10.51 1.23
N ALA A 72 -11.63 9.45 1.66
CA ALA A 72 -12.63 9.53 2.73
C ALA A 72 -12.05 10.01 4.07
N VAL A 73 -10.83 9.58 4.42
CA VAL A 73 -10.14 10.04 5.64
C VAL A 73 -9.80 11.52 5.58
N ILE A 74 -9.36 12.02 4.41
CA ILE A 74 -9.06 13.44 4.21
C ILE A 74 -10.33 14.26 4.38
N ASP A 75 -11.42 13.88 3.71
CA ASP A 75 -12.71 14.58 3.79
C ASP A 75 -13.21 14.68 5.23
N LEU A 76 -13.17 13.56 5.97
CA LEU A 76 -13.57 13.52 7.38
C LEU A 76 -12.66 14.37 8.27
N SER A 77 -11.35 14.40 8.00
CA SER A 77 -10.42 15.22 8.75
C SER A 77 -10.71 16.71 8.55
N GLU A 78 -10.97 17.13 7.32
CA GLU A 78 -11.31 18.53 7.02
C GLU A 78 -12.65 18.95 7.64
N GLU A 79 -13.65 18.07 7.61
CA GLU A 79 -14.94 18.32 8.27
C GLU A 79 -14.77 18.43 9.79
N ASN A 80 -13.99 17.54 10.39
CA ASN A 80 -13.71 17.57 11.83
C ASN A 80 -12.99 18.87 12.24
N GLU A 81 -12.00 19.31 11.47
CA GLU A 81 -11.33 20.60 11.72
C GLU A 81 -12.29 21.80 11.65
N LYS A 82 -13.24 21.79 10.70
CA LYS A 82 -14.28 22.83 10.59
C LYS A 82 -15.18 22.83 11.83
N LEU A 83 -15.63 21.66 12.27
CA LEU A 83 -16.49 21.51 13.45
C LEU A 83 -15.78 21.95 14.73
N VAL A 84 -14.50 21.60 14.91
CA VAL A 84 -13.70 22.06 16.06
C VAL A 84 -13.64 23.59 16.10
N LYS A 85 -13.34 24.24 14.97
CA LYS A 85 -13.33 25.71 14.88
C LYS A 85 -14.69 26.32 15.18
N GLU A 86 -15.78 25.69 14.73
CA GLU A 86 -17.13 26.17 15.01
C GLU A 86 -17.47 26.06 16.49
N CYS A 87 -17.12 24.93 17.13
CA CYS A 87 -17.24 24.74 18.57
C CYS A 87 -16.48 25.80 19.36
N ASP A 88 -15.21 26.07 19.01
CA ASP A 88 -14.39 27.09 19.65
C ASP A 88 -15.03 28.49 19.53
N ASN A 89 -15.52 28.82 18.33
CA ASN A 89 -16.21 30.10 18.07
C ASN A 89 -17.50 30.23 18.89
N LEU A 90 -18.29 29.17 18.99
CA LEU A 90 -19.52 29.15 19.77
C LEU A 90 -19.22 29.28 21.27
N GLN A 91 -18.21 28.56 21.77
CA GLN A 91 -17.79 28.66 23.16
C GLN A 91 -17.35 30.08 23.53
N MET A 92 -16.59 30.74 22.67
CA MET A 92 -16.19 32.14 22.88
C MET A 92 -17.39 33.09 22.88
N LYS A 93 -18.37 32.89 22.00
CA LYS A 93 -19.62 33.69 22.00
C LYS A 93 -20.42 33.50 23.29
N ILE A 94 -20.52 32.27 23.79
CA ILE A 94 -21.20 31.98 25.06
C ILE A 94 -20.48 32.71 26.20
N LEU A 95 -19.16 32.57 26.32
CA LEU A 95 -18.36 33.22 27.35
C LEU A 95 -18.52 34.75 27.32
N ASN A 96 -18.50 35.36 26.14
CA ASN A 96 -18.62 36.81 25.97
C ASN A 96 -20.04 37.34 26.24
N ASN A 97 -21.08 36.52 26.07
CA ASN A 97 -22.47 36.91 26.37
C ASN A 97 -22.86 36.64 27.84
N THR A 98 -21.98 36.06 28.65
CA THR A 98 -22.22 35.76 30.07
C THR A 98 -21.48 36.72 31.03
N GLN A 99 -20.81 37.75 30.50
CA GLN A 99 -20.26 38.91 31.24
C GLN A 99 -21.18 40.12 31.10
#